data_AF-V4AUW0-F1
#
_entry.id   AF-V4AUW0-F1
#
_cell.length_a   1.000
_cell.length_b   1.000
_cell.length_c   1.000
_cell.angle_alpha   90.00
_cell.angle_beta   90.00
_cell.angle_gamma   90.00
#
_symmetry.space_group_name_H-M   'P 1'
#
loop_
_entity.id
_entity.type
_entity.pdbx_description
1 polymer ?
#
loop_
_entity_poly.entity_id
_entity_poly.type
_entity_poly.pdbx_seq_one_letter_code
_entity_poly.pdbx_strand_id
1 'polypeptide(L)'
;CMVVAVVNHFVWLSVFCWMSVIALNMVLTFWKTSLVTMSDAQKRFKRFVMFCFLLPAIIVGIGVGLEYLPIESRFKAGYGQVSCCWMSNMEGIIIMFYIPVGISLFSNLACFVLTLCGIERSLKAASMAAKENGRSERKIIVIYAKLSSIMGFTWIIGFVAAMVKHEALWYIYIILNGLQGFFIFLAFVCNRR
;
A
#
# COMPACT_ATOMS: atom_id res chain seq x y z
N CYS A 1 1.73 -20.12 -17.26
CA CYS A 1 1.08 -19.74 -15.99
C CYS A 1 2.08 -19.35 -14.90
N MET A 2 3.09 -20.16 -14.60
CA MET A 2 4.12 -19.85 -13.58
C MET A 2 4.70 -18.42 -13.65
N VAL A 3 5.14 -17.97 -14.83
CA VAL A 3 5.67 -16.60 -15.02
C VAL A 3 4.67 -15.53 -14.60
N VAL A 4 3.39 -15.69 -14.96
CA VAL A 4 2.33 -14.74 -14.59
C VAL A 4 2.13 -14.73 -13.08
N ALA A 5 2.12 -15.89 -12.41
CA ALA A 5 1.97 -15.96 -10.96
C ALA A 5 3.13 -15.27 -10.23
N VAL A 6 4.38 -15.50 -10.69
CA VAL A 6 5.59 -14.85 -10.15
C VAL A 6 5.55 -13.34 -10.34
N VAL A 7 5.21 -12.88 -11.55
CA VAL A 7 5.09 -11.45 -11.86
C VAL A 7 3.96 -10.80 -11.04
N ASN A 8 2.80 -11.46 -10.92
CA ASN A 8 1.68 -10.95 -10.13
C ASN A 8 2.08 -10.81 -8.66
N HIS A 9 2.79 -11.79 -8.11
CA HIS A 9 3.26 -11.74 -6.73
C HIS A 9 4.24 -10.57 -6.51
N PHE A 10 5.20 -10.40 -7.42
CA PHE A 10 6.13 -9.28 -7.40
C PHE A 10 5.42 -7.92 -7.47
N VAL A 11 4.48 -7.77 -8.42
CA VAL A 11 3.74 -6.52 -8.63
C VAL A 11 2.93 -6.16 -7.39
N TRP A 12 2.21 -7.11 -6.79
CA TRP A 12 1.44 -6.83 -5.59
C TRP A 12 2.31 -6.39 -4.42
N LEU A 13 3.39 -7.12 -4.11
CA LEU A 13 4.30 -6.72 -3.04
C LEU A 13 4.93 -5.34 -3.30
N SER A 14 5.24 -5.03 -4.56
CA SER A 14 5.73 -3.70 -4.96
C SER A 14 4.69 -2.61 -4.72
N VAL A 15 3.41 -2.86 -5.05
CA VAL A 15 2.30 -1.95 -4.77
C VAL A 15 2.20 -1.66 -3.26
N PHE A 16 2.29 -2.67 -2.40
CA PHE A 16 2.30 -2.48 -0.94
C PHE A 16 3.51 -1.68 -0.45
N CYS A 17 4.70 -1.95 -0.97
CA CYS A 17 5.89 -1.16 -0.64
C CYS A 17 5.72 0.31 -1.03
N TRP A 18 5.15 0.58 -2.22
CA TRP A 18 4.83 1.93 -2.67
C TRP A 18 3.81 2.62 -1.77
N MET A 19 2.74 1.92 -1.37
CA MET A 19 1.75 2.46 -0.44
C MET A 19 2.40 2.84 0.91
N SER A 20 3.30 2.00 1.44
CA SER A 20 4.04 2.29 2.68
C SER A 20 5.03 3.44 2.55
N VAL A 21 5.74 3.54 1.42
CA VAL A 21 6.62 4.68 1.14
C VAL A 21 5.82 5.98 1.06
N ILE A 22 4.67 5.98 0.39
CA ILE A 22 3.82 7.17 0.26
C ILE A 22 3.30 7.57 1.65
N ALA A 23 2.84 6.60 2.44
CA ALA A 23 2.39 6.82 3.81
C ALA A 23 3.47 7.47 4.69
N LEU A 24 4.68 6.92 4.66
CA LEU A 24 5.84 7.47 5.38
C LEU A 24 6.23 8.85 4.85
N ASN A 25 6.13 9.08 3.53
CA ASN A 25 6.41 10.37 2.93
C ASN A 25 5.44 11.45 3.43
N MET A 26 4.18 11.11 3.59
CA MET A 26 3.17 12.01 4.13
C MET A 26 3.44 12.37 5.59
N VAL A 27 3.74 11.39 6.44
CA VAL A 27 4.16 11.66 7.84
C VAL A 27 5.33 12.63 7.86
N LEU A 28 6.38 12.34 7.08
CA LEU A 28 7.57 13.18 7.05
C LEU A 28 7.33 14.57 6.46
N THR A 29 6.30 14.76 5.63
CA THR A 29 5.93 16.07 5.09
C THR A 29 5.24 16.93 6.14
N PHE A 30 4.34 16.35 6.94
CA PHE A 30 3.57 17.12 7.94
C PHE A 30 4.27 17.24 9.30
N TRP A 31 5.24 16.38 9.61
CA TRP A 31 5.95 16.40 10.89
C TRP A 31 7.35 17.01 10.85
N LYS A 32 8.01 17.08 9.68
CA LYS A 32 9.30 17.77 9.59
C LYS A 32 9.10 19.25 9.33
N THR A 33 9.62 20.07 10.24
CA THR A 33 9.65 21.54 10.14
C THR A 33 10.83 22.06 9.29
N SER A 34 11.74 21.19 8.86
CA SER A 34 12.97 21.59 8.16
C SER A 34 12.77 21.70 6.66
N LEU A 35 13.35 22.74 6.05
CA LEU A 35 13.41 22.94 4.60
C LEU A 35 14.21 21.80 3.97
N VAL A 36 13.52 20.94 3.21
CA VAL A 36 14.15 19.84 2.46
C VAL A 36 14.69 20.39 1.15
N THR A 37 15.99 20.23 0.89
CA THR A 37 16.58 20.63 -0.39
C THR A 37 16.12 19.70 -1.52
N MET A 38 16.15 20.18 -2.76
CA MET A 38 15.83 19.34 -3.94
C MET A 38 16.75 18.11 -4.05
N SER A 39 18.04 18.26 -3.71
CA SER A 39 19.00 17.15 -3.68
C SER A 39 18.59 16.08 -2.66
N ASP A 40 18.15 16.48 -1.46
CA ASP A 40 17.73 15.55 -0.42
C ASP A 40 16.47 14.79 -0.81
N ALA A 41 15.51 15.49 -1.43
CA ALA A 41 14.29 14.88 -1.96
C ALA A 41 14.61 13.83 -3.04
N GLN A 42 15.52 14.13 -3.98
CA GLN A 42 15.95 13.20 -5.02
C GLN A 42 16.67 11.97 -4.46
N LYS A 43 17.61 12.16 -3.52
CA LYS A 43 18.32 11.04 -2.86
C LYS A 43 17.33 10.14 -2.13
N ARG A 44 16.36 10.73 -1.43
CA ARG A 44 15.30 10.00 -0.74
C ARG A 44 14.40 9.22 -1.69
N PHE A 45 13.98 9.85 -2.79
CA PHE A 45 13.18 9.18 -3.83
C PHE A 45 13.91 7.97 -4.42
N LYS A 46 15.21 8.10 -4.74
CA LYS A 46 16.03 6.98 -5.22
C LYS A 46 16.06 5.81 -4.22
N ARG A 47 16.24 6.10 -2.93
CA ARG A 47 16.20 5.08 -1.86
C ARG A 47 14.84 4.38 -1.78
N PHE A 48 13.76 5.13 -1.91
CA PHE A 48 12.41 4.59 -1.93
C PHE A 48 12.14 3.69 -3.13
N VAL A 49 12.54 4.11 -4.34
CA VAL A 49 12.46 3.28 -5.53
C VAL A 49 13.23 1.98 -5.31
N MET A 50 14.49 2.06 -4.88
CA MET A 50 15.29 0.85 -4.62
C MET A 50 14.61 -0.09 -3.63
N PHE A 51 14.08 0.44 -2.51
CA PHE A 51 13.34 -0.36 -1.53
C PHE A 51 12.10 -1.05 -2.13
N CYS A 52 11.27 -0.30 -2.87
CA CYS A 52 10.02 -0.81 -3.43
C CYS A 52 10.18 -1.89 -4.50
N PHE A 53 11.36 -2.00 -5.14
CA PHE A 53 11.64 -3.06 -6.10
C PHE A 53 12.49 -4.18 -5.49
N LEU A 54 13.50 -3.84 -4.68
CA LEU A 54 14.44 -4.81 -4.13
C LEU A 54 13.79 -5.74 -3.10
N LEU A 55 12.98 -5.20 -2.18
CA LEU A 55 12.33 -6.03 -1.15
C LEU A 55 11.37 -7.06 -1.77
N PRO A 56 10.44 -6.69 -2.69
CA PRO A 56 9.63 -7.66 -3.41
C PRO A 56 10.46 -8.65 -4.22
N ALA A 57 11.52 -8.20 -4.90
CA ALA A 57 12.38 -9.08 -5.69
C ALA A 57 13.06 -10.14 -4.82
N ILE A 58 13.52 -9.78 -3.62
CA ILE A 58 14.11 -10.72 -2.66
C ILE A 58 13.07 -11.76 -2.21
N ILE A 59 11.88 -11.33 -1.78
CA ILE A 59 10.83 -12.24 -1.31
C ILE A 59 10.42 -13.22 -2.42
N VAL A 60 10.16 -12.70 -3.62
CA VAL A 60 9.77 -13.53 -4.78
C VAL A 60 10.93 -14.42 -5.22
N GLY A 61 12.16 -13.92 -5.23
CA GLY A 61 13.35 -14.69 -5.57
C GLY A 61 13.58 -15.86 -4.63
N ILE A 62 13.38 -15.67 -3.31
CA ILE A 62 13.39 -16.76 -2.33
C ILE A 62 12.29 -17.77 -2.65
N GLY A 63 11.07 -17.31 -2.91
CA GLY A 63 9.95 -18.18 -3.25
C GLY A 63 10.19 -19.03 -4.49
N VAL A 64 10.72 -18.43 -5.56
CA VAL A 64 11.08 -19.14 -6.79
C VAL A 64 12.25 -20.10 -6.53
N GLY A 65 13.27 -19.68 -5.80
CA GLY A 65 14.41 -20.54 -5.45
C GLY A 65 14.00 -21.79 -4.67
N LEU A 66 13.08 -21.64 -3.71
CA LEU A 66 12.54 -22.76 -2.92
C LEU A 66 11.77 -23.78 -3.78
N GLU A 67 11.20 -23.39 -4.92
CA GLU A 67 10.58 -24.35 -5.85
C GLU A 67 11.61 -25.32 -6.43
N TYR A 68 12.75 -24.79 -6.87
CA TYR A 68 13.80 -25.54 -7.56
C TYR A 68 14.75 -26.29 -6.63
N LEU A 69 14.77 -25.96 -5.34
CA LEU A 69 15.57 -26.68 -4.36
C LEU A 69 14.93 -28.05 -4.06
N PRO A 70 15.73 -29.14 -3.98
CA PRO A 70 15.27 -30.48 -3.61
C PRO A 70 15.06 -30.60 -2.10
N ILE A 71 14.45 -29.59 -1.49
CA ILE A 71 14.12 -29.53 -0.08
C ILE A 71 12.61 -29.70 0.04
N GLU A 72 12.19 -30.74 0.76
CA GLU A 72 10.81 -30.90 1.24
C GLU A 72 10.54 -29.75 2.21
N SER A 73 9.92 -28.69 1.70
CA SER A 73 9.60 -27.50 2.48
C SER A 73 8.13 -27.18 2.35
N ARG A 74 7.45 -27.12 3.49
CA ARG A 74 6.07 -26.62 3.59
C ARG A 74 5.93 -25.16 3.10
N PHE A 75 7.05 -24.44 3.03
CA PHE A 75 7.12 -23.03 2.62
C PHE A 75 7.22 -22.80 1.11
N LYS A 76 7.19 -23.84 0.27
CA LYS A 76 7.13 -23.64 -1.19
C LYS A 76 5.87 -22.84 -1.55
N ALA A 77 5.98 -21.90 -2.48
CA ALA A 77 4.88 -21.01 -2.85
C ALA A 77 3.79 -21.74 -3.67
N GLY A 78 4.16 -22.82 -4.37
CA GLY A 78 3.31 -23.53 -5.31
C GLY A 78 2.99 -22.68 -6.55
N TYR A 79 3.98 -22.04 -7.18
CA TYR A 79 3.71 -21.18 -8.33
C TYR A 79 3.20 -21.97 -9.54
N GLY A 80 2.09 -21.50 -10.13
CA GLY A 80 1.73 -21.84 -11.51
C GLY A 80 1.11 -23.22 -11.71
N GLN A 81 0.38 -23.73 -10.71
CA GLN A 81 -0.45 -24.93 -10.89
C GLN A 81 -1.53 -24.72 -11.96
N VAL A 82 -1.93 -25.81 -12.63
CA VAL A 82 -2.83 -25.78 -13.80
C VAL A 82 -4.22 -25.22 -13.46
N SER A 83 -4.70 -25.43 -12.24
CA SER A 83 -6.05 -25.04 -11.80
C SER A 83 -6.20 -23.56 -11.42
N CYS A 84 -5.11 -22.87 -11.08
CA CYS A 84 -5.16 -21.46 -10.67
C CYS A 84 -3.85 -20.77 -10.99
N CYS A 85 -3.92 -19.62 -11.68
CA CYS A 85 -2.72 -18.89 -12.06
C CYS A 85 -2.19 -17.94 -10.97
N TRP A 86 -1.93 -18.55 -9.82
CA TRP A 86 -1.44 -17.93 -8.61
C TRP A 86 -0.53 -18.92 -7.86
N MET A 87 -0.16 -18.55 -6.63
CA MET A 87 0.39 -19.47 -5.64
C MET A 87 -0.72 -20.42 -5.16
N SER A 88 -0.42 -21.70 -5.06
CA SER A 88 -1.39 -22.73 -4.62
C SER A 88 -1.17 -23.23 -3.21
N ASN A 89 0.04 -23.08 -2.65
CA ASN A 89 0.36 -23.55 -1.32
C ASN A 89 -0.06 -22.50 -0.28
N MET A 90 -1.00 -22.86 0.59
CA MET A 90 -1.53 -21.94 1.61
C MET A 90 -0.46 -21.41 2.57
N GLU A 91 0.47 -22.24 3.04
CA GLU A 91 1.53 -21.78 3.95
C GLU A 91 2.50 -20.83 3.24
N GLY A 92 2.87 -21.16 1.99
CA GLY A 92 3.67 -20.28 1.14
C GLY A 92 3.00 -18.93 0.90
N ILE A 93 1.69 -18.92 0.60
CA ILE A 93 0.90 -17.68 0.43
C ILE A 93 0.88 -16.88 1.74
N ILE A 94 0.64 -17.53 2.88
CA ILE A 94 0.60 -16.82 4.18
C ILE A 94 1.94 -16.14 4.44
N ILE A 95 3.04 -16.85 4.30
CA ILE A 95 4.37 -16.36 4.68
C ILE A 95 4.92 -15.36 3.69
N MET A 96 4.80 -15.62 2.39
CA MET A 96 5.42 -14.80 1.37
C MET A 96 4.53 -13.64 0.90
N PHE A 97 3.21 -13.73 1.12
CA PHE A 97 2.26 -12.71 0.70
C PHE A 97 1.51 -12.08 1.87
N TYR A 98 0.65 -12.81 2.58
CA TYR A 98 -0.23 -12.20 3.58
C TYR A 98 0.50 -11.56 4.75
N ILE A 99 1.60 -12.15 5.25
CA ILE A 99 2.39 -11.57 6.34
C ILE A 99 3.04 -10.24 5.91
N PRO A 100 3.83 -10.16 4.81
CA PRO A 100 4.38 -8.90 4.31
C PRO A 100 3.32 -7.83 4.07
N VAL A 101 2.19 -8.24 3.48
CA VAL A 101 1.05 -7.34 3.24
C VAL A 101 0.42 -6.84 4.54
N GLY A 102 0.22 -7.71 5.53
CA GLY A 102 -0.33 -7.35 6.83
C GLY A 102 0.56 -6.33 7.57
N ILE A 103 1.88 -6.54 7.53
CA ILE A 103 2.86 -5.59 8.10
C ILE A 103 2.77 -4.23 7.39
N SER A 104 2.67 -4.23 6.05
CA SER A 104 2.50 -3.00 5.27
C SER A 104 1.21 -2.27 5.65
N LEU A 105 0.07 -2.96 5.71
CA LEU A 105 -1.22 -2.36 6.06
C LEU A 105 -1.23 -1.77 7.48
N PHE A 106 -0.67 -2.49 8.45
CA PHE A 106 -0.54 -1.98 9.82
C PHE A 106 0.33 -0.72 9.88
N SER A 107 1.48 -0.75 9.20
CA SER A 107 2.39 0.39 9.10
C SER A 107 1.72 1.59 8.40
N ASN A 108 0.93 1.35 7.35
CA ASN A 108 0.19 2.37 6.63
C ASN A 108 -0.88 2.99 7.52
N LEU A 109 -1.60 2.20 8.32
CA LEU A 109 -2.59 2.71 9.28
C LEU A 109 -1.93 3.61 10.34
N ALA A 110 -0.80 3.19 10.91
CA ALA A 110 -0.07 4.01 11.87
C ALA A 110 0.40 5.34 11.23
N CYS A 111 0.96 5.28 10.03
CA CYS A 111 1.36 6.46 9.28
C CYS A 111 0.18 7.36 8.90
N PHE A 112 -0.99 6.78 8.62
CA PHE A 112 -2.21 7.53 8.32
C PHE A 112 -2.62 8.37 9.52
N VAL A 113 -2.74 7.75 10.69
CA VAL A 113 -3.09 8.44 11.94
C VAL A 113 -2.10 9.56 12.24
N LEU A 114 -0.80 9.29 12.14
CA LEU A 114 0.23 10.33 12.33
C LEU A 114 0.09 11.46 11.31
N THR A 115 -0.18 11.15 10.05
CA THR A 115 -0.41 12.14 8.99
C THR A 115 -1.62 13.02 9.33
N LEU A 116 -2.73 12.44 9.79
CA LEU A 116 -3.91 13.21 10.19
C LEU A 116 -3.59 14.16 11.35
N CYS A 117 -2.90 13.67 12.40
CA CYS A 117 -2.48 14.52 13.51
C CYS A 117 -1.58 15.68 13.06
N GLY A 118 -0.68 15.43 12.11
CA GLY A 118 0.19 16.46 11.52
C GLY A 118 -0.59 17.51 10.71
N ILE A 119 -1.57 17.07 9.93
CA ILE A 119 -2.47 17.96 9.18
C ILE A 119 -3.27 18.84 10.13
N GLU A 120 -3.91 18.28 11.15
CA GLU A 120 -4.70 19.06 12.11
C GLU A 120 -3.88 20.12 12.84
N ARG A 121 -2.65 19.77 13.24
CA ARG A 121 -1.70 20.73 13.83
C ARG A 121 -1.37 21.87 12.87
N SER A 122 -1.08 21.52 11.62
CA SER A 122 -0.75 22.50 10.58
C SER A 122 -1.92 23.43 10.26
N LEU A 123 -3.14 22.89 10.22
CA LEU A 123 -4.36 23.67 9.98
C LEU A 123 -4.69 24.59 11.15
N LYS A 124 -4.54 24.13 12.41
CA LYS A 124 -4.70 24.98 13.60
C LYS A 124 -3.68 26.12 13.62
N ALA A 125 -2.43 25.86 13.28
CA ALA A 125 -1.42 26.90 13.18
C ALA A 125 -1.76 27.93 12.08
N ALA A 126 -2.24 27.47 10.92
CA ALA A 126 -2.63 28.34 9.82
C ALA A 126 -3.89 29.16 10.13
N SER A 127 -4.91 28.59 10.79
CA SER A 127 -6.14 29.32 11.13
C SER A 127 -5.89 30.42 12.18
N MET A 128 -5.02 30.16 13.16
CA MET A 128 -4.58 31.19 14.11
C MET A 128 -3.88 32.36 13.41
N ALA A 129 -3.15 32.10 12.32
CA ALA A 129 -2.49 33.14 11.54
C ALA A 129 -3.44 33.88 10.58
N ALA A 130 -4.47 33.20 10.04
CA ALA A 130 -5.33 33.72 8.98
C ALA A 130 -6.67 34.33 9.44
N LYS A 131 -7.08 34.14 10.71
CA LYS A 131 -8.33 34.71 11.28
C LYS A 131 -9.62 34.36 10.50
N GLU A 132 -9.64 33.22 9.79
CA GLU A 132 -10.75 32.80 8.92
C GLU A 132 -11.34 31.46 9.42
N ASN A 133 -12.64 31.41 9.71
CA ASN A 133 -13.24 30.33 10.53
C ASN A 133 -14.21 29.38 9.77
N GLY A 134 -14.30 29.41 8.45
CA GLY A 134 -15.43 28.77 7.74
C GLY A 134 -15.14 27.84 6.54
N ARG A 135 -13.91 27.79 6.01
CA ARG A 135 -13.61 27.06 4.74
C ARG A 135 -12.82 25.75 4.91
N SER A 136 -12.69 25.28 6.15
CA SER A 136 -11.74 24.23 6.54
C SER A 136 -12.26 22.80 6.33
N GLU A 137 -13.51 22.50 6.70
CA GLU A 137 -13.99 21.10 6.81
C GLU A 137 -14.07 20.37 5.46
N ARG A 138 -14.59 21.01 4.41
CA ARG A 138 -14.66 20.40 3.07
C ARG A 138 -13.26 20.10 2.51
N LYS A 139 -12.27 20.94 2.78
CA LYS A 139 -10.88 20.72 2.37
C LYS A 139 -10.24 19.56 3.15
N ILE A 140 -10.51 19.48 4.45
CA ILE A 140 -10.06 18.38 5.32
C ILE A 140 -10.62 17.04 4.85
N ILE A 141 -11.93 16.95 4.60
CA ILE A 141 -12.60 15.73 4.12
C ILE A 141 -12.00 15.27 2.79
N VAL A 142 -11.77 16.21 1.87
CA VAL A 142 -11.14 15.92 0.58
C VAL A 142 -9.71 15.41 0.76
N ILE A 143 -8.93 15.97 1.70
CA ILE A 143 -7.58 15.48 2.01
C ILE A 143 -7.66 14.06 2.58
N TYR A 144 -8.54 13.79 3.55
CA TYR A 144 -8.72 12.45 4.13
C TYR A 144 -9.14 11.41 3.10
N ALA A 145 -10.07 11.76 2.20
CA ALA A 145 -10.50 10.88 1.11
C ALA A 145 -9.33 10.54 0.16
N LYS A 146 -8.53 11.54 -0.23
CA LYS A 146 -7.32 11.33 -1.05
C LYS A 146 -6.33 10.38 -0.38
N LEU A 147 -6.02 10.63 0.89
CA LEU A 147 -5.08 9.82 1.68
C LEU A 147 -5.55 8.37 1.79
N SER A 148 -6.81 8.16 2.17
CA SER A 148 -7.41 6.82 2.31
C SER A 148 -7.34 6.02 1.00
N SER A 149 -7.64 6.66 -0.13
CA SER A 149 -7.61 5.99 -1.45
C SER A 149 -6.22 5.47 -1.86
N ILE A 150 -5.16 6.13 -1.40
CA ILE A 150 -3.78 5.73 -1.72
C ILE A 150 -3.26 4.64 -0.76
N MET A 151 -3.77 4.58 0.47
CA MET A 151 -3.20 3.72 1.53
C MET A 151 -3.68 2.26 1.50
N GLY A 152 -4.60 1.94 0.59
CA GLY A 152 -4.98 0.55 0.31
C GLY A 152 -5.87 -0.09 1.37
N PHE A 153 -6.64 0.69 2.13
CA PHE A 153 -7.55 0.14 3.16
C PHE A 153 -8.63 -0.79 2.58
N THR A 154 -8.89 -0.74 1.28
CA THR A 154 -9.74 -1.71 0.55
C THR A 154 -9.24 -3.15 0.73
N TRP A 155 -7.95 -3.37 0.98
CA TRP A 155 -7.38 -4.69 1.25
C TRP A 155 -7.83 -5.32 2.55
N ILE A 156 -8.29 -4.54 3.52
CA ILE A 156 -8.90 -5.08 4.75
C ILE A 156 -10.09 -5.98 4.37
N ILE A 157 -10.88 -5.57 3.37
CA ILE A 157 -12.01 -6.37 2.87
C ILE A 157 -11.50 -7.68 2.26
N GLY A 158 -10.38 -7.66 1.53
CA GLY A 158 -9.75 -8.86 0.98
C GLY A 158 -9.29 -9.85 2.06
N PHE A 159 -8.71 -9.37 3.17
CA PHE A 159 -8.36 -10.21 4.31
C PHE A 159 -9.61 -10.81 4.97
N VAL A 160 -10.64 -10.01 5.18
CA VAL A 160 -11.91 -10.50 5.75
C VAL A 160 -12.55 -11.54 4.82
N ALA A 161 -12.54 -11.30 3.51
CA ALA A 161 -13.03 -12.25 2.51
C ALA A 161 -12.27 -13.59 2.55
N ALA A 162 -10.94 -13.54 2.73
CA ALA A 162 -10.10 -14.73 2.85
C ALA A 162 -10.40 -15.54 4.13
N MET A 163 -10.73 -14.87 5.25
CA MET A 163 -11.04 -15.53 6.52
C MET A 163 -12.46 -16.09 6.56
N VAL A 164 -13.44 -15.30 6.12
CA VAL A 164 -14.88 -15.64 6.22
C VAL A 164 -15.32 -16.56 5.06
N LYS A 165 -14.51 -16.69 4.01
CA LYS A 165 -14.78 -17.52 2.81
C LYS A 165 -16.13 -17.19 2.14
N HIS A 166 -16.58 -15.95 2.23
CA HIS A 166 -17.85 -15.50 1.67
C HIS A 166 -17.62 -14.86 0.29
N GLU A 167 -18.24 -15.41 -0.75
CA GLU A 167 -18.02 -14.98 -2.14
C GLU A 167 -18.39 -13.51 -2.40
N ALA A 168 -19.50 -13.02 -1.82
CA ALA A 168 -19.89 -11.61 -1.95
C ALA A 168 -18.79 -10.63 -1.52
N LEU A 169 -18.01 -10.95 -0.48
CA LEU A 169 -16.92 -10.10 -0.03
C LEU A 169 -15.77 -10.06 -1.04
N TRP A 170 -15.52 -11.16 -1.75
CA TRP A 170 -14.55 -11.19 -2.85
C TRP A 170 -14.99 -10.31 -4.01
N TYR A 171 -16.26 -10.35 -4.41
CA TYR A 171 -16.78 -9.45 -5.45
C TYR A 171 -16.66 -7.98 -5.06
N ILE A 172 -17.04 -7.63 -3.83
CA ILE A 172 -16.90 -6.26 -3.31
C ILE A 172 -15.43 -5.84 -3.32
N TYR A 173 -14.54 -6.69 -2.83
CA TYR A 173 -13.10 -6.43 -2.81
C TYR A 173 -12.55 -6.20 -4.23
N ILE A 174 -12.86 -7.08 -5.18
CA ILE A 174 -12.40 -6.99 -6.57
C ILE A 174 -12.88 -5.69 -7.23
N ILE A 175 -14.16 -5.34 -7.06
CA ILE A 175 -14.72 -4.11 -7.61
C ILE A 175 -14.04 -2.87 -7.02
N LEU A 176 -13.92 -2.80 -5.69
CA LEU A 176 -13.31 -1.65 -5.01
C LEU A 176 -11.83 -1.51 -5.34
N ASN A 177 -11.11 -2.63 -5.44
CA ASN A 177 -9.70 -2.64 -5.81
C ASN A 177 -9.51 -2.24 -7.28
N GLY A 178 -10.33 -2.76 -8.20
CA GLY A 178 -10.33 -2.35 -9.61
C GLY A 178 -10.66 -0.87 -9.82
N LEU A 179 -11.53 -0.30 -8.98
CA LEU A 179 -11.87 1.13 -8.99
C LEU A 179 -10.87 2.01 -8.23
N GLN A 180 -9.85 1.45 -7.56
CA GLN A 180 -8.91 2.24 -6.77
C GLN A 180 -8.19 3.29 -7.62
N GLY A 181 -7.80 2.94 -8.85
CA GLY A 181 -7.20 3.89 -9.80
C GLY A 181 -8.16 5.02 -10.21
N PHE A 182 -9.45 4.72 -10.35
CA PHE A 182 -10.47 5.73 -10.62
C PHE A 182 -10.66 6.68 -9.43
N PHE A 183 -10.67 6.17 -8.20
CA PHE A 183 -10.72 7.02 -7.01
C PHE A 183 -9.51 7.94 -6.91
N ILE A 184 -8.31 7.44 -7.20
CA ILE A 184 -7.08 8.25 -7.27
C ILE A 184 -7.20 9.33 -8.35
N PHE A 185 -7.72 9.00 -9.53
CA PHE A 185 -7.94 9.97 -10.61
C PHE A 185 -8.88 11.11 -10.17
N LEU A 186 -10.03 10.78 -9.57
CA LEU A 186 -10.95 11.79 -9.03
C LEU A 186 -10.30 12.66 -7.95
N ALA A 187 -9.56 12.00 -7.06
CA ALA A 187 -8.83 12.62 -5.95
C ALA A 187 -7.78 13.64 -6.43
N PHE A 188 -6.97 13.30 -7.43
CA PHE A 188 -5.78 14.09 -7.78
C PHE A 188 -5.93 14.92 -9.06
N VAL A 189 -6.74 14.47 -10.02
CA VAL A 189 -6.88 15.12 -11.33
C VAL A 189 -8.13 15.97 -11.41
N CYS A 190 -9.29 15.42 -11.04
CA CYS A 190 -10.57 16.14 -11.16
C CYS A 190 -10.79 17.19 -10.07
N ASN A 191 -10.04 17.12 -8.97
CA ASN A 191 -10.19 18.05 -7.86
C ASN A 191 -9.49 19.39 -8.18
N ARG A 192 -10.28 20.38 -8.63
CA ARG A 192 -9.83 21.78 -8.85
C ARG A 192 -9.06 22.29 -7.61
N ARG A 193 -7.87 22.87 -7.85
CA ARG A 193 -7.06 23.56 -6.83
C ARG A 193 -7.77 24.82 -6.34
#